data_AF-V9ELE5-F1
#
_entry.id   AF-V9ELE5-F1
#
_cell.length_a   1.000
_cell.length_b   1.000
_cell.length_c   1.000
_cell.angle_alpha   90.00
_cell.angle_beta   90.00
_cell.angle_gamma   90.00
#
_symmetry.space_group_name_H-M   'P 1'
#
loop_
_entity.id
_entity.type
_entity.pdbx_description
1 polymer ?
#
loop_
_entity_poly.entity_id
_entity_poly.type
_entity_poly.pdbx_seq_one_letter_code
_entity_poly.pdbx_strand_id
1 'polypeptide(L)'
;GGDCDVVNDDQVKAEFGLISSEEDGDDDVKGTREDGAESIDEKDSEGIAVNIRLNPKARKVGRPQKKKKASSAGEKKDRKWFEAAESGRKIAGEVTLTALLDSLDHEKPGLEETQRRLSGVLVKHGDAEKNKPKYKIMKNPVLILDPFFILPNKLLDACVKLLPVRNTVASAISIEDSQSSQTSSPQRAFGKEGVETLIIKDVGSFSRRQIETFKRVQNLKDAVQIGMDTHKWLVETGIPTLPATIHDEANRVADELMATYPYKPIQGLPNLSDYQYAMLYRATPPTWLNDACIRALCWRLSQDYLNCRFAGFQSAVPKSKRTRNTDDQPVEASVRGSVLQFVNEPDVDTVMVPLNFFNFHWCCVVIKVKEKRIYFYDPLNQGPYMNAAVDVATNLKISGLQDYDVIPQNNPLQFDGYSCGVYVCWVFIHKVVPGSPVDMSDKSLTRRRFELFFYLLTGRLLPCEGAPAADSTHAGDEEENPPALSSDEEVPSTQIAQ
;
A
#
# COMPACT_ATOMS: atom_id res chain seq x y z
N GLY A 1 25.37 38.83 44.44
CA GLY A 1 24.06 39.48 44.42
C GLY A 1 23.53 39.30 43.03
N GLY A 2 22.48 38.54 42.79
CA GLY A 2 21.20 38.41 43.48
C GLY A 2 20.17 38.42 42.34
N ASP A 3 19.01 37.80 42.37
CA ASP A 3 18.33 36.95 43.34
C ASP A 3 17.42 36.04 42.49
N CYS A 4 17.24 34.80 42.89
CA CYS A 4 16.42 33.83 42.18
C CYS A 4 15.03 33.78 42.83
N ASP A 5 14.00 34.33 42.19
CA ASP A 5 12.62 34.18 42.67
C ASP A 5 12.02 32.85 42.21
N VAL A 6 11.97 31.93 43.18
CA VAL A 6 11.23 30.67 43.17
C VAL A 6 9.75 30.98 43.38
N VAL A 7 8.91 30.65 42.40
CA VAL A 7 7.45 30.76 42.56
C VAL A 7 6.95 29.58 43.38
N ASN A 8 6.26 29.90 44.49
CA ASN A 8 5.76 28.97 45.49
C ASN A 8 4.43 28.33 45.04
N ASP A 9 4.38 27.00 45.02
CA ASP A 9 3.24 26.16 44.59
C ASP A 9 1.97 26.31 45.46
N ASP A 10 2.05 27.02 46.60
CA ASP A 10 0.90 27.27 47.47
C ASP A 10 0.01 28.43 46.99
N GLN A 11 0.45 29.25 46.03
CA GLN A 11 -0.32 30.40 45.54
C GLN A 11 -1.28 30.06 44.38
N VAL A 12 -1.14 28.88 43.75
CA VAL A 12 -2.01 28.44 42.63
C VAL A 12 -3.22 27.61 43.12
N LYS A 13 -3.19 27.12 44.38
CA LYS A 13 -4.27 26.30 44.96
C LYS A 13 -5.45 27.09 45.53
N ALA A 14 -5.40 28.43 45.53
CA ALA A 14 -6.47 29.27 46.07
C ALA A 14 -7.51 29.74 45.03
N GLU A 15 -7.29 29.55 43.73
CA GLU A 15 -8.22 30.04 42.67
C GLU A 15 -9.16 28.98 42.08
N PHE A 16 -8.94 27.69 42.34
CA PHE A 16 -9.81 26.63 41.86
C PHE A 16 -10.14 25.66 42.99
N GLY A 17 -11.28 25.90 43.64
CA GLY A 17 -11.82 25.09 44.74
C GLY A 17 -12.13 23.65 44.32
N LEU A 18 -11.10 22.80 44.32
CA LEU A 18 -11.21 21.35 44.22
C LEU A 18 -10.82 20.74 45.56
N ILE A 19 -11.83 20.40 46.35
CA ILE A 19 -11.65 19.54 47.53
C ILE A 19 -11.42 18.12 47.02
N SER A 20 -10.22 17.60 47.31
CA SER A 20 -9.83 16.21 47.19
C SER A 20 -10.45 15.39 48.33
N SER A 21 -10.91 14.17 48.05
CA SER A 21 -11.13 13.16 49.09
C SER A 21 -10.83 11.78 48.52
N GLU A 22 -9.68 11.25 48.91
CA GLU A 22 -9.34 9.82 48.85
C GLU A 22 -9.85 9.11 50.11
N GLU A 23 -10.04 7.80 49.96
CA GLU A 23 -10.67 6.83 50.85
C GLU A 23 -9.85 6.51 52.11
N ASP A 24 -10.54 6.14 53.21
CA ASP A 24 -10.45 4.82 53.87
C ASP A 24 -10.89 4.87 55.35
N GLY A 25 -11.68 3.86 55.75
CA GLY A 25 -11.93 3.56 57.18
C GLY A 25 -13.28 2.92 57.48
N ASP A 26 -13.38 1.59 57.33
CA ASP A 26 -14.35 0.74 58.02
C ASP A 26 -14.15 0.83 59.55
N ASP A 27 -15.23 0.92 60.33
CA ASP A 27 -15.60 -0.08 61.35
C ASP A 27 -16.88 0.29 62.13
N ASP A 28 -17.57 -0.77 62.54
CA ASP A 28 -18.86 -0.89 63.22
C ASP A 28 -19.11 -0.01 64.46
N VAL A 29 -20.38 0.30 64.73
CA VAL A 29 -21.10 -0.09 65.97
C VAL A 29 -22.57 0.38 65.94
N LYS A 30 -23.46 -0.57 66.23
CA LYS A 30 -24.89 -0.45 66.55
C LYS A 30 -25.20 0.58 67.64
N GLY A 31 -26.34 1.25 67.53
CA GLY A 31 -27.05 1.75 68.72
C GLY A 31 -28.24 2.67 68.43
N THR A 32 -29.43 2.07 68.44
CA THR A 32 -30.70 2.54 69.04
C THR A 32 -31.31 3.92 68.75
N ARG A 33 -32.60 3.87 68.36
CA ARG A 33 -33.60 4.94 68.41
C ARG A 33 -33.80 5.48 69.83
N GLU A 34 -34.12 6.77 69.97
CA GLU A 34 -35.29 7.24 70.73
C GLU A 34 -35.62 8.71 70.40
N ASP A 35 -36.92 8.99 70.45
CA ASP A 35 -37.61 10.24 70.16
C ASP A 35 -37.38 11.32 71.23
N GLY A 36 -37.59 12.60 70.90
CA GLY A 36 -37.70 13.64 71.92
C GLY A 36 -37.61 15.05 71.38
N ALA A 37 -38.76 15.70 71.22
CA ALA A 37 -38.91 17.10 70.86
C ALA A 37 -38.34 18.04 71.94
N GLU A 38 -37.85 19.21 71.55
CA GLU A 38 -38.45 20.49 71.96
C GLU A 38 -37.79 21.69 71.25
N SER A 39 -38.66 22.61 70.86
CA SER A 39 -38.46 23.87 70.17
C SER A 39 -37.88 24.96 71.07
N ILE A 40 -36.92 25.73 70.57
CA ILE A 40 -36.69 27.11 71.01
C ILE A 40 -36.52 27.99 69.76
N ASP A 41 -37.40 28.99 69.70
CA ASP A 41 -37.58 29.97 68.65
C ASP A 41 -36.65 31.19 68.77
N GLU A 42 -36.54 31.89 67.64
CA GLU A 42 -36.21 33.32 67.43
C GLU A 42 -34.73 33.79 67.53
N LYS A 43 -34.17 34.19 66.37
CA LYS A 43 -34.17 35.62 65.97
C LYS A 43 -33.68 35.86 64.53
N ASP A 44 -34.56 36.54 63.80
CA ASP A 44 -34.44 37.41 62.63
C ASP A 44 -33.05 37.69 62.01
N SER A 45 -32.95 37.39 60.71
CA SER A 45 -32.25 38.25 59.76
C SER A 45 -33.06 38.35 58.47
N GLU A 46 -33.54 39.56 58.18
CA GLU A 46 -34.34 39.92 57.00
C GLU A 46 -33.61 39.60 55.69
N GLY A 47 -33.97 38.48 55.06
CA GLY A 47 -33.68 38.22 53.66
C GLY A 47 -34.88 38.62 52.81
N ILE A 48 -34.69 39.52 51.84
CA ILE A 48 -35.72 39.94 50.87
C ILE A 48 -36.22 38.69 50.13
N ALA A 49 -37.40 38.20 50.52
CA ALA A 49 -38.05 37.06 49.89
C ALA A 49 -38.64 37.48 48.55
N VAL A 50 -37.93 37.19 47.46
CA VAL A 50 -38.47 37.32 46.10
C VAL A 50 -39.62 36.30 45.96
N ASN A 51 -40.85 36.78 46.07
CA ASN A 51 -42.04 35.93 46.03
C ASN A 51 -42.40 35.61 44.58
N ILE A 52 -41.75 34.59 43.99
CA ILE A 52 -42.07 34.10 42.66
C ILE A 52 -43.40 33.34 42.71
N ARG A 53 -44.49 34.00 42.33
CA ARG A 53 -45.78 33.33 42.08
C ARG A 53 -45.70 32.49 40.81
N LEU A 54 -45.36 31.20 40.95
CA LEU A 54 -45.53 30.22 39.89
C LEU A 54 -47.03 30.01 39.60
N ASN A 55 -47.41 30.17 38.34
CA ASN A 55 -48.78 30.00 37.89
C ASN A 55 -49.27 28.55 38.18
N PRO A 56 -50.30 28.35 39.01
CA PRO A 56 -50.78 27.01 39.36
C PRO A 56 -51.42 26.25 38.18
N LYS A 57 -51.68 26.93 37.05
CA LYS A 57 -52.12 26.32 35.79
C LYS A 57 -50.96 25.97 34.85
N ALA A 58 -49.71 26.25 35.21
CA ALA A 58 -48.56 25.83 34.42
C ALA A 58 -48.36 24.32 34.56
N ARG A 59 -48.45 23.59 33.45
CA ARG A 59 -48.20 22.16 33.39
C ARG A 59 -46.76 21.91 33.89
N LYS A 60 -46.58 21.10 34.94
CA LYS A 60 -45.25 20.66 35.41
C LYS A 60 -44.55 19.93 34.25
N VAL A 61 -43.72 20.63 33.49
CA VAL A 61 -42.82 20.04 32.52
C VAL A 61 -41.63 19.47 33.28
N GLY A 62 -41.88 18.38 34.01
CA GLY A 62 -40.82 17.59 34.62
C GLY A 62 -39.83 17.12 33.56
N ARG A 63 -38.54 17.04 33.92
CA ARG A 63 -37.48 16.44 33.09
C ARG A 63 -38.03 15.16 32.46
N PRO A 64 -37.99 15.00 31.12
CA PRO A 64 -38.45 13.78 30.48
C PRO A 64 -37.85 12.57 31.19
N GLN A 65 -38.69 11.61 31.61
CA GLN A 65 -38.20 10.43 32.31
C GLN A 65 -37.14 9.73 31.43
N LYS A 66 -35.89 9.70 31.91
CA LYS A 66 -34.80 8.99 31.23
C LYS A 66 -35.25 7.53 31.10
N LYS A 67 -35.36 7.00 29.89
CA LYS A 67 -35.71 5.60 29.65
C LYS A 67 -34.61 4.70 30.24
N LYS A 68 -34.73 4.35 31.53
CA LYS A 68 -33.68 3.68 32.33
C LYS A 68 -33.14 2.41 31.67
N LYS A 69 -34.00 1.60 31.06
CA LYS A 69 -33.61 0.36 30.37
C LYS A 69 -32.73 0.60 29.14
N ALA A 70 -33.04 1.61 28.33
CA ALA A 70 -32.23 1.97 27.16
C ALA A 70 -30.90 2.65 27.56
N SER A 71 -30.91 3.47 28.62
CA SER A 71 -29.69 4.08 29.19
C SER A 71 -28.73 3.02 29.73
N SER A 72 -29.23 2.08 30.53
CA SER A 72 -28.41 1.01 31.12
C SER A 72 -27.85 0.04 30.08
N ALA A 73 -28.62 -0.28 29.04
CA ALA A 73 -28.13 -1.10 27.93
C ALA A 73 -27.03 -0.38 27.13
N GLY A 74 -27.15 0.93 26.92
CA GLY A 74 -26.12 1.78 26.31
C GLY A 74 -24.84 1.81 27.15
N GLU A 75 -24.95 2.09 28.45
CA GLU A 75 -23.81 2.15 29.38
C GLU A 75 -23.05 0.82 29.46
N LYS A 76 -23.76 -0.33 29.49
CA LYS A 76 -23.13 -1.66 29.43
C LYS A 76 -22.39 -1.91 28.11
N LYS A 77 -22.93 -1.44 26.98
CA LYS A 77 -22.28 -1.57 25.67
C LYS A 77 -21.03 -0.69 25.62
N ASP A 78 -21.11 0.54 26.12
CA ASP A 78 -20.00 1.48 26.13
C ASP A 78 -18.86 1.00 27.04
N ARG A 79 -19.18 0.42 28.20
CA ARG A 79 -18.18 -0.17 29.11
C ARG A 79 -17.42 -1.33 28.46
N LYS A 80 -18.11 -2.23 27.75
CA LYS A 80 -17.46 -3.31 27.00
C LYS A 80 -16.47 -2.80 25.95
N TRP A 81 -16.84 -1.72 25.24
CA TRP A 81 -15.93 -1.09 24.28
C TRP A 81 -14.75 -0.42 24.94
N PHE A 82 -14.94 0.18 26.11
CA PHE A 82 -13.86 0.77 26.89
C PHE A 82 -12.86 -0.30 27.36
N GLU A 83 -13.35 -1.38 28.00
CA GLU A 83 -12.52 -2.51 28.44
C GLU A 83 -11.74 -3.14 27.27
N ALA A 84 -12.40 -3.32 26.11
CA ALA A 84 -11.76 -3.83 24.91
C ALA A 84 -10.69 -2.87 24.35
N ALA A 85 -10.93 -1.56 24.40
CA ALA A 85 -9.96 -0.55 23.97
C ALA A 85 -8.76 -0.47 24.92
N GLU A 86 -8.95 -0.59 26.23
CA GLU A 86 -7.84 -0.66 27.20
C GLU A 86 -6.98 -1.90 27.00
N SER A 87 -7.61 -3.07 26.82
CA SER A 87 -6.90 -4.30 26.47
C SER A 87 -6.13 -4.13 25.14
N GLY A 88 -6.77 -3.52 24.14
CA GLY A 88 -6.15 -3.20 22.86
C GLY A 88 -4.92 -2.30 22.98
N ARG A 89 -4.98 -1.26 23.81
CA ARG A 89 -3.83 -0.37 24.11
C ARG A 89 -2.68 -1.13 24.76
N LYS A 90 -2.97 -2.01 25.72
CA LYS A 90 -1.97 -2.87 26.35
C LYS A 90 -1.27 -3.77 25.33
N ILE A 91 -2.03 -4.38 24.41
CA ILE A 91 -1.46 -5.19 23.32
C ILE A 91 -0.59 -4.34 22.40
N ALA A 92 -1.05 -3.16 22.01
CA ALA A 92 -0.34 -2.23 21.14
C ALA A 92 0.93 -1.63 21.78
N GLY A 93 0.99 -1.62 23.11
CA GLY A 93 2.03 -0.95 23.90
C GLY A 93 1.89 0.56 23.94
N GLU A 94 0.79 1.11 23.41
CA GLU A 94 0.63 2.54 23.15
C GLU A 94 -0.79 3.03 23.43
N VAL A 95 -0.92 4.30 23.81
CA VAL A 95 -2.21 4.88 24.24
C VAL A 95 -2.94 5.65 23.13
N THR A 96 -2.26 6.03 22.05
CA THR A 96 -2.86 6.67 20.87
C THR A 96 -2.43 5.96 19.59
N LEU A 97 -3.25 6.04 18.53
CA LEU A 97 -2.89 5.46 17.23
C LEU A 97 -1.69 6.15 16.57
N THR A 98 -1.51 7.45 16.81
CA THR A 98 -0.35 8.17 16.29
C THR A 98 0.93 7.68 16.96
N ALA A 99 0.96 7.58 18.30
CA ALA A 99 2.11 7.02 19.02
C ALA A 99 2.42 5.58 18.60
N LEU A 100 1.38 4.75 18.40
CA LEU A 100 1.54 3.40 17.84
C LEU A 100 2.26 3.39 16.49
N LEU A 101 1.79 4.20 15.53
CA LEU A 101 2.42 4.26 14.22
C LEU A 101 3.84 4.82 14.30
N ASP A 102 4.06 5.86 15.09
CA ASP A 102 5.38 6.49 15.22
C ASP A 102 6.40 5.54 15.87
N SER A 103 6.00 4.77 16.89
CA SER A 103 6.85 3.72 17.49
C SER A 103 7.13 2.60 16.49
N LEU A 104 6.13 2.11 15.74
CA LEU A 104 6.33 1.07 14.71
C LEU A 104 7.27 1.54 13.58
N ASP A 105 7.15 2.80 13.14
CA ASP A 105 8.02 3.34 12.09
C ASP A 105 9.43 3.68 12.58
N HIS A 106 9.59 3.93 13.88
CA HIS A 106 10.89 4.14 14.51
C HIS A 106 11.62 2.81 14.76
N GLU A 107 10.97 1.87 15.44
CA GLU A 107 11.53 0.57 15.82
C GLU A 107 11.65 -0.39 14.63
N LYS A 108 10.73 -0.29 13.67
CA LYS A 108 10.62 -1.17 12.50
C LYS A 108 10.71 -2.67 12.84
N PRO A 109 9.84 -3.17 13.73
CA PRO A 109 9.84 -4.57 14.10
C PRO A 109 9.45 -5.48 12.92
N GLY A 110 9.73 -6.79 13.04
CA GLY A 110 9.30 -7.81 12.09
C GLY A 110 7.78 -7.95 12.01
N LEU A 111 7.31 -8.81 11.09
CA LEU A 111 5.89 -8.94 10.77
C LEU A 111 5.06 -9.42 11.96
N GLU A 112 5.53 -10.41 12.71
CA GLU A 112 4.78 -10.97 13.85
C GLU A 112 4.53 -9.94 14.94
N GLU A 113 5.58 -9.22 15.34
CA GLU A 113 5.48 -8.19 16.38
C GLU A 113 4.64 -7.00 15.90
N THR A 114 4.79 -6.60 14.63
CA THR A 114 3.93 -5.56 14.03
C THR A 114 2.47 -5.99 14.04
N GLN A 115 2.17 -7.25 13.65
CA GLN A 115 0.82 -7.81 13.65
C GLN A 115 0.24 -7.85 15.06
N ARG A 116 1.02 -8.32 16.04
CA ARG A 116 0.64 -8.39 17.45
C ARG A 116 0.22 -7.01 17.94
N ARG A 117 1.06 -5.99 17.77
CA ARG A 117 0.75 -4.62 18.23
C ARG A 117 -0.48 -4.04 17.53
N LEU A 118 -0.60 -4.21 16.22
CA LEU A 118 -1.76 -3.73 15.45
C LEU A 118 -3.06 -4.47 15.77
N SER A 119 -3.01 -5.73 16.21
CA SER A 119 -4.19 -6.50 16.61
C SER A 119 -4.97 -5.86 17.76
N GLY A 120 -4.29 -5.05 18.59
CA GLY A 120 -4.91 -4.25 19.64
C GLY A 120 -5.82 -3.11 19.11
N VAL A 121 -5.69 -2.72 17.85
CA VAL A 121 -6.54 -1.68 17.26
C VAL A 121 -7.86 -2.28 16.76
N LEU A 122 -8.96 -1.89 17.40
CA LEU A 122 -10.30 -2.40 17.06
C LEU A 122 -10.88 -1.73 15.81
N VAL A 123 -11.78 -2.44 15.10
CA VAL A 123 -12.65 -1.85 14.07
C VAL A 123 -14.03 -1.63 14.69
N LYS A 124 -14.51 -0.38 14.71
CA LYS A 124 -15.79 -0.02 15.36
C LYS A 124 -16.80 0.50 14.33
N HIS A 125 -18.08 0.51 14.69
CA HIS A 125 -19.18 1.08 13.90
C HIS A 125 -19.48 0.33 12.59
N GLY A 126 -19.41 -1.01 12.61
CA GLY A 126 -19.79 -1.84 11.47
C GLY A 126 -21.23 -1.65 11.01
N ASP A 127 -22.14 -1.30 11.92
CA ASP A 127 -23.52 -0.93 11.63
C ASP A 127 -23.65 0.36 10.79
N ALA A 128 -22.65 1.23 10.85
CA ALA A 128 -22.57 2.47 10.08
C ALA A 128 -21.73 2.34 8.78
N GLU A 129 -21.32 1.13 8.37
CA GLU A 129 -20.46 0.93 7.19
C GLU A 129 -21.02 1.59 5.92
N LYS A 130 -22.35 1.61 5.78
CA LYS A 130 -23.06 2.19 4.62
C LYS A 130 -23.44 3.67 4.81
N ASN A 131 -23.09 4.29 5.93
CA ASN A 131 -23.40 5.69 6.18
C ASN A 131 -22.60 6.59 5.23
N LYS A 132 -23.22 7.69 4.80
CA LYS A 132 -22.58 8.67 3.92
C LYS A 132 -21.91 9.77 4.77
N PRO A 133 -20.57 9.83 4.83
CA PRO A 133 -19.87 10.93 5.51
C PRO A 133 -20.17 12.27 4.82
N LYS A 134 -20.10 13.37 5.59
CA LYS A 134 -20.24 14.74 5.08
C LYS A 134 -18.99 15.55 5.41
N TYR A 135 -18.34 16.09 4.38
CA TYR A 135 -17.21 17.00 4.54
C TYR A 135 -17.68 18.42 4.85
N LYS A 136 -17.08 19.04 5.88
CA LYS A 136 -17.29 20.44 6.28
C LYS A 136 -16.00 21.05 6.82
N ILE A 137 -15.87 22.36 6.67
CA ILE A 137 -14.84 23.16 7.36
C ILE A 137 -15.52 23.87 8.53
N MET A 138 -15.03 23.65 9.75
CA MET A 138 -15.70 24.11 10.99
C MET A 138 -14.73 24.87 11.89
N LYS A 139 -15.14 26.02 12.45
CA LYS A 139 -14.28 26.86 13.29
C LYS A 139 -13.90 26.20 14.62
N ASN A 140 -14.76 25.34 15.17
CA ASN A 140 -14.53 24.55 16.39
C ASN A 140 -15.37 23.26 16.36
N PRO A 141 -14.97 22.21 15.61
CA PRO A 141 -15.73 20.98 15.58
C PRO A 141 -15.61 20.21 16.91
N VAL A 142 -16.70 19.60 17.36
CA VAL A 142 -16.66 18.60 18.43
C VAL A 142 -16.22 17.28 17.81
N LEU A 143 -14.95 16.92 18.02
CA LEU A 143 -14.34 15.69 17.51
C LEU A 143 -14.40 14.57 18.55
N ILE A 144 -14.35 13.33 18.09
CA ILE A 144 -14.03 12.21 18.98
C ILE A 144 -12.58 12.37 19.43
N LEU A 145 -12.34 12.47 20.73
CA LEU A 145 -11.00 12.59 21.30
C LEU A 145 -10.29 11.23 21.30
N ASP A 146 -9.03 11.24 20.87
CA ASP A 146 -8.08 10.11 20.88
C ASP A 146 -8.68 8.73 20.61
N PRO A 147 -9.36 8.56 19.45
CA PRO A 147 -9.95 7.28 19.10
C PRO A 147 -8.85 6.21 18.97
N PHE A 148 -8.92 5.17 19.79
CA PHE A 148 -8.08 3.97 19.68
C PHE A 148 -8.81 2.84 18.95
N PHE A 149 -9.32 3.17 17.78
CA PHE A 149 -10.02 2.26 16.87
C PHE A 149 -9.98 2.87 15.46
N ILE A 150 -10.25 2.06 14.44
CA ILE A 150 -10.47 2.53 13.06
C ILE A 150 -11.91 2.29 12.61
N LEU A 151 -12.33 3.02 11.59
CA LEU A 151 -13.63 2.84 10.93
C LEU A 151 -13.60 1.62 10.00
N PRO A 152 -14.76 1.01 9.67
CA PRO A 152 -14.81 -0.09 8.72
C PRO A 152 -14.32 0.35 7.34
N ASN A 153 -13.65 -0.54 6.61
CA ASN A 153 -12.91 -0.22 5.37
C ASN A 153 -13.74 0.58 4.36
N LYS A 154 -14.97 0.16 4.05
CA LYS A 154 -15.81 0.88 3.06
C LYS A 154 -16.15 2.30 3.51
N LEU A 155 -16.42 2.50 4.80
CA LEU A 155 -16.71 3.82 5.36
C LEU A 155 -15.46 4.70 5.38
N LEU A 156 -14.32 4.12 5.74
CA LEU A 156 -13.03 4.81 5.76
C LEU A 156 -12.63 5.26 4.34
N ASP A 157 -12.80 4.41 3.34
CA ASP A 157 -12.54 4.76 1.94
C ASP A 157 -13.50 5.86 1.44
N ALA A 158 -14.77 5.81 1.83
CA ALA A 158 -15.72 6.89 1.54
C ALA A 158 -15.31 8.22 2.20
N CYS A 159 -14.74 8.17 3.41
CA CYS A 159 -14.19 9.34 4.09
C CYS A 159 -13.00 9.93 3.33
N VAL A 160 -12.01 9.10 2.98
CA VAL A 160 -10.81 9.53 2.26
C VAL A 160 -11.17 10.15 0.90
N LYS A 161 -12.12 9.57 0.16
CA LYS A 161 -12.57 10.11 -1.14
C LYS A 161 -13.19 11.51 -1.08
N LEU A 162 -13.73 11.91 0.08
CA LEU A 162 -14.32 13.23 0.26
C LEU A 162 -13.30 14.30 0.66
N LEU A 163 -12.12 13.89 1.13
CA LEU A 163 -11.07 14.81 1.51
C LEU A 163 -10.41 15.39 0.25
N PRO A 164 -10.32 16.72 0.10
CA PRO A 164 -9.58 17.33 -0.99
C PRO A 164 -8.13 16.83 -1.03
N VAL A 165 -7.59 16.63 -2.23
CA VAL A 165 -6.17 16.32 -2.40
C VAL A 165 -5.36 17.50 -1.86
N ARG A 166 -4.42 17.23 -0.95
CA ARG A 166 -3.45 18.25 -0.55
C ARG A 166 -2.45 18.42 -1.67
N ASN A 167 -2.24 19.66 -2.09
CA ASN A 167 -1.06 20.03 -2.87
C ASN A 167 0.12 20.01 -1.88
N THR A 168 0.77 18.86 -1.77
CA THR A 168 2.03 18.71 -1.04
C THR A 168 3.17 19.00 -2.01
N VAL A 169 4.39 19.26 -1.53
CA VAL A 169 5.56 19.41 -2.43
C VAL A 169 5.74 18.16 -3.32
N ALA A 170 5.34 16.98 -2.82
CA ALA A 170 5.38 15.72 -3.55
C ALA A 170 4.21 15.50 -4.54
N SER A 171 3.13 16.30 -4.45
CA SER A 171 1.94 16.23 -5.30
C SER A 171 1.63 17.56 -5.98
N ALA A 172 2.61 18.46 -6.03
CA ALA A 172 2.48 19.79 -6.56
C ALA A 172 2.15 19.73 -8.06
N ILE A 173 0.92 20.12 -8.41
CA ILE A 173 0.57 20.34 -9.81
C ILE A 173 1.23 21.64 -10.25
N SER A 174 2.31 21.55 -11.04
CA SER A 174 2.85 22.71 -11.75
C SER A 174 1.91 23.09 -12.88
N ILE A 175 1.46 24.35 -12.89
CA ILE A 175 0.73 24.93 -14.02
C ILE A 175 1.61 26.07 -14.55
N GLU A 176 2.37 25.80 -15.60
CA GLU A 176 3.01 26.78 -16.48
C GLU A 176 2.56 26.40 -17.91
N ASP A 177 2.12 27.26 -18.82
CA ASP A 177 1.97 28.70 -18.83
C ASP A 177 1.09 29.05 -20.05
N SER A 178 0.19 30.03 -19.94
CA SER A 178 -0.33 30.83 -21.06
C SER A 178 -1.23 31.94 -20.54
N GLN A 179 -0.64 33.00 -19.99
CA GLN A 179 -0.99 34.38 -20.34
C GLN A 179 -0.07 35.36 -19.60
N SER A 180 0.79 35.98 -20.40
CA SER A 180 1.51 37.19 -20.06
C SER A 180 0.55 38.33 -19.72
N SER A 181 0.55 38.82 -18.49
CA SER A 181 0.49 40.25 -18.18
C SER A 181 0.68 40.51 -16.69
N GLN A 182 1.45 41.54 -16.42
CA GLN A 182 1.76 42.10 -15.11
C GLN A 182 0.52 42.22 -14.22
N THR A 183 0.59 41.66 -13.01
CA THR A 183 0.17 42.32 -11.77
C THR A 183 0.67 41.48 -10.60
N SER A 184 1.17 42.18 -9.58
CA SER A 184 1.48 41.69 -8.24
C SER A 184 0.91 40.33 -7.88
N SER A 185 1.80 39.41 -7.49
CA SER A 185 1.49 38.21 -6.71
C SER A 185 0.27 38.42 -5.79
N PRO A 186 -0.88 37.78 -6.05
CA PRO A 186 -1.86 37.63 -5.02
C PRO A 186 -1.34 36.51 -4.13
N GLN A 187 -0.80 36.88 -2.96
CA GLN A 187 -1.04 36.12 -1.75
C GLN A 187 -2.54 35.81 -1.72
N ARG A 188 -2.96 34.66 -2.28
CA ARG A 188 -4.31 34.16 -2.10
C ARG A 188 -4.40 33.70 -0.65
N ALA A 189 -4.91 34.61 0.16
CA ALA A 189 -5.49 34.43 1.48
C ALA A 189 -5.65 32.95 1.89
N PHE A 190 -4.77 32.49 2.79
CA PHE A 190 -5.10 31.42 3.73
C PHE A 190 -6.22 31.94 4.64
N GLY A 191 -7.45 31.91 4.12
CA GLY A 191 -8.64 32.45 4.75
C GLY A 191 -9.70 31.38 4.94
N LYS A 192 -9.41 30.35 5.75
CA LYS A 192 -10.43 29.64 6.54
C LYS A 192 -9.81 29.22 7.87
N GLU A 193 -10.07 29.98 8.94
CA GLU A 193 -9.89 29.57 10.34
C GLU A 193 -10.82 28.40 10.69
N GLY A 194 -10.67 27.24 10.03
CA GLY A 194 -11.56 26.12 10.23
C GLY A 194 -10.88 24.79 10.01
N VAL A 195 -11.25 23.82 10.84
CA VAL A 195 -10.77 22.44 10.81
C VAL A 195 -11.57 21.65 9.78
N GLU A 196 -10.86 21.01 8.86
CA GLU A 196 -11.42 20.02 7.92
C GLU A 196 -12.00 18.83 8.70
N THR A 197 -13.31 18.68 8.65
CA THR A 197 -14.08 17.76 9.48
C THR A 197 -14.98 16.89 8.63
N LEU A 198 -14.95 15.58 8.87
CA LEU A 198 -15.88 14.61 8.33
C LEU A 198 -16.90 14.22 9.40
N ILE A 199 -18.17 14.47 9.11
CA ILE A 199 -19.29 14.17 10.01
C ILE A 199 -19.97 12.90 9.52
N ILE A 200 -20.07 11.89 10.39
CA ILE A 200 -20.70 10.61 10.12
C ILE A 200 -21.91 10.49 11.05
N LYS A 201 -23.09 10.32 10.45
CA LYS A 201 -24.36 10.19 11.19
C LYS A 201 -24.25 9.02 12.18
N ASP A 202 -24.68 9.25 13.42
CA ASP A 202 -24.75 8.27 14.52
C ASP A 202 -23.37 7.68 14.95
N VAL A 203 -22.27 8.24 14.43
CA VAL A 203 -20.89 7.84 14.79
C VAL A 203 -20.15 8.99 15.44
N GLY A 204 -20.10 10.16 14.78
CA GLY A 204 -19.40 11.33 15.29
C GLY A 204 -18.68 12.13 14.20
N SER A 205 -17.83 13.05 14.63
CA SER A 205 -17.03 13.90 13.74
C SER A 205 -15.54 13.59 13.91
N PHE A 206 -14.83 13.54 12.79
CA PHE A 206 -13.39 13.27 12.74
C PHE A 206 -12.68 14.36 11.95
N SER A 207 -11.50 14.73 12.40
CA SER A 207 -10.60 15.59 11.62
C SER A 207 -9.98 14.83 10.46
N ARG A 208 -9.47 15.56 9.45
CA ARG A 208 -8.61 15.00 8.39
C ARG A 208 -7.49 14.12 8.98
N ARG A 209 -6.74 14.64 9.96
CA ARG A 209 -5.59 13.93 10.57
C ARG A 209 -6.00 12.57 11.15
N GLN A 210 -7.16 12.49 11.80
CA GLN A 210 -7.66 11.22 12.35
C GLN A 210 -8.01 10.22 11.25
N ILE A 211 -8.65 10.67 10.17
CA ILE A 211 -9.00 9.81 9.04
C ILE A 211 -7.74 9.32 8.30
N GLU A 212 -6.75 10.19 8.11
CA GLU A 212 -5.45 9.82 7.54
C GLU A 212 -4.70 8.82 8.45
N THR A 213 -4.76 9.01 9.78
CA THR A 213 -4.20 8.06 10.76
C THR A 213 -4.90 6.70 10.68
N PHE A 214 -6.23 6.67 10.63
CA PHE A 214 -6.99 5.42 10.46
C PHE A 214 -6.60 4.71 9.17
N LYS A 215 -6.43 5.46 8.07
CA LYS A 215 -6.02 4.89 6.79
C LYS A 215 -4.61 4.33 6.84
N ARG A 216 -3.67 5.00 7.52
CA ARG A 216 -2.30 4.51 7.71
C ARG A 216 -2.27 3.21 8.54
N VAL A 217 -3.03 3.14 9.65
CA VAL A 217 -3.19 1.91 10.42
C VAL A 217 -3.77 0.78 9.57
N GLN A 218 -4.84 1.05 8.80
CA GLN A 218 -5.46 0.05 7.93
C GLN A 218 -4.48 -0.45 6.87
N ASN A 219 -3.78 0.45 6.18
CA ASN A 219 -2.80 0.09 5.16
C ASN A 219 -1.65 -0.76 5.73
N LEU A 220 -1.17 -0.43 6.94
CA LEU A 220 -0.11 -1.21 7.58
C LEU A 220 -0.62 -2.58 8.02
N LYS A 221 -1.85 -2.68 8.55
CA LYS A 221 -2.50 -3.97 8.84
C LYS A 221 -2.59 -4.84 7.60
N ASP A 222 -3.04 -4.27 6.48
CA ASP A 222 -3.15 -4.98 5.20
C ASP A 222 -1.78 -5.43 4.71
N ALA A 223 -0.77 -4.55 4.76
CA ALA A 223 0.59 -4.88 4.35
C ALA A 223 1.20 -6.01 5.19
N VAL A 224 1.02 -5.98 6.52
CA VAL A 224 1.49 -7.04 7.41
C VAL A 224 0.79 -8.36 7.11
N GLN A 225 -0.53 -8.36 6.94
CA GLN A 225 -1.26 -9.59 6.63
C GLN A 225 -0.78 -10.20 5.30
N ILE A 226 -0.64 -9.38 4.26
CA ILE A 226 -0.13 -9.86 2.97
C ILE A 226 1.32 -10.37 3.13
N GLY A 227 2.16 -9.69 3.92
CA GLY A 227 3.52 -10.16 4.21
C GLY A 227 3.56 -11.54 4.89
N MET A 228 2.68 -11.78 5.87
CA MET A 228 2.53 -13.08 6.53
C MET A 228 2.09 -14.16 5.54
N ASP A 229 1.11 -13.83 4.67
CA ASP A 229 0.64 -14.74 3.63
C ASP A 229 1.73 -15.02 2.58
N THR A 230 2.54 -14.01 2.25
CA THR A 230 3.72 -14.15 1.39
C THR A 230 4.75 -15.09 2.00
N HIS A 231 5.11 -14.92 3.27
CA HIS A 231 6.03 -15.82 3.95
C HIS A 231 5.52 -17.27 3.92
N LYS A 232 4.24 -17.47 4.29
CA LYS A 232 3.61 -18.78 4.23
C LYS A 232 3.71 -19.39 2.84
N TRP A 233 3.40 -18.62 1.80
CA TRP A 233 3.51 -19.07 0.41
C TRP A 233 4.96 -19.41 0.02
N LEU A 234 5.95 -18.63 0.45
CA LEU A 234 7.37 -18.91 0.18
C LEU A 234 7.74 -20.28 0.75
N VAL A 235 7.47 -20.52 2.04
CA VAL A 235 7.87 -21.76 2.73
C VAL A 235 7.08 -22.98 2.25
N GLU A 236 5.76 -22.87 2.12
CA GLU A 236 4.90 -24.02 1.82
C GLU A 236 4.80 -24.33 0.32
N THR A 237 5.05 -23.37 -0.56
CA THR A 237 4.77 -23.50 -2.00
C THR A 237 5.94 -23.08 -2.88
N GLY A 238 6.60 -21.95 -2.60
CA GLY A 238 7.70 -21.42 -3.42
C GLY A 238 8.97 -22.28 -3.33
N ILE A 239 9.55 -22.38 -2.13
CA ILE A 239 10.80 -23.08 -1.85
C ILE A 239 10.76 -24.55 -2.29
N PRO A 240 9.68 -25.32 -2.07
CA PRO A 240 9.59 -26.71 -2.53
C PRO A 240 9.74 -26.90 -4.05
N THR A 241 9.56 -25.86 -4.87
CA THR A 241 9.76 -25.94 -6.33
C THR A 241 11.22 -25.78 -6.77
N LEU A 242 12.10 -25.46 -5.82
CA LEU A 242 13.51 -25.21 -6.06
C LEU A 242 14.35 -26.47 -5.85
N PRO A 243 15.55 -26.53 -6.45
CA PRO A 243 16.52 -27.58 -6.14
C PRO A 243 16.92 -27.55 -4.65
N ALA A 244 17.09 -28.73 -4.05
CA ALA A 244 17.42 -28.85 -2.62
C ALA A 244 18.70 -28.09 -2.24
N THR A 245 19.65 -27.96 -3.18
CA THR A 245 20.92 -27.24 -2.99
C THR A 245 20.76 -25.75 -2.68
N ILE A 246 19.62 -25.15 -3.02
CA ILE A 246 19.35 -23.73 -2.75
C ILE A 246 18.33 -23.50 -1.63
N HIS A 247 17.80 -24.56 -1.00
CA HIS A 247 16.79 -24.44 0.05
C HIS A 247 17.30 -23.64 1.26
N ASP A 248 18.56 -23.79 1.66
CA ASP A 248 19.13 -23.03 2.79
C ASP A 248 19.21 -21.53 2.52
N GLU A 249 19.56 -21.13 1.30
CA GLU A 249 19.54 -19.71 0.90
C GLU A 249 18.11 -19.20 0.80
N ALA A 250 17.21 -20.00 0.22
CA ALA A 250 15.81 -19.66 0.05
C ALA A 250 15.03 -19.51 1.38
N ASN A 251 15.31 -20.37 2.38
CA ASN A 251 14.73 -20.23 3.72
C ASN A 251 15.26 -18.98 4.42
N ARG A 252 16.54 -18.64 4.27
CA ARG A 252 17.11 -17.41 4.85
C ARG A 252 16.42 -16.14 4.35
N VAL A 253 16.08 -16.04 3.06
CA VAL A 253 15.32 -14.88 2.56
C VAL A 253 13.86 -14.89 2.99
N ALA A 254 13.25 -16.07 3.23
CA ALA A 254 11.92 -16.14 3.83
C ALA A 254 11.94 -15.65 5.29
N ASP A 255 12.91 -16.09 6.09
CA ASP A 255 13.13 -15.63 7.46
C ASP A 255 13.43 -14.12 7.52
N GLU A 256 14.24 -13.61 6.58
CA GLU A 256 14.52 -12.18 6.45
C GLU A 256 13.25 -11.36 6.21
N LEU A 257 12.35 -11.85 5.34
CA LEU A 257 11.07 -11.20 5.09
C LEU A 257 10.23 -11.14 6.37
N MET A 258 10.18 -12.22 7.14
CA MET A 258 9.46 -12.26 8.44
C MET A 258 10.05 -11.31 9.47
N ALA A 259 11.37 -11.20 9.51
CA ALA A 259 12.10 -10.32 10.43
C ALA A 259 12.06 -8.84 10.02
N THR A 260 11.43 -8.49 8.89
CA THR A 260 11.51 -7.16 8.31
C THR A 260 10.17 -6.40 8.32
N TYR A 261 10.22 -5.14 8.76
CA TYR A 261 9.11 -4.22 8.68
C TYR A 261 8.68 -3.96 7.22
N PRO A 262 7.36 -3.97 6.88
CA PRO A 262 6.90 -3.88 5.49
C PRO A 262 7.40 -2.66 4.72
N TYR A 263 7.57 -1.51 5.40
CA TYR A 263 8.00 -0.26 4.77
C TYR A 263 9.51 0.01 4.92
N LYS A 264 10.29 -0.98 5.34
CA LYS A 264 11.76 -0.89 5.30
C LYS A 264 12.19 -0.84 3.81
N PRO A 265 13.11 0.06 3.42
CA PRO A 265 13.69 0.06 2.09
C PRO A 265 14.47 -1.23 1.81
N ILE A 266 14.45 -1.71 0.56
CA ILE A 266 15.23 -2.86 0.13
C ILE A 266 16.67 -2.43 -0.15
N GLN A 267 17.63 -3.12 0.45
CA GLN A 267 19.04 -2.81 0.26
C GLN A 267 19.47 -3.05 -1.20
N GLY A 268 20.30 -2.15 -1.71
CA GLY A 268 20.83 -2.23 -3.07
C GLY A 268 19.88 -1.72 -4.14
N LEU A 269 18.64 -1.31 -3.82
CA LEU A 269 17.80 -0.53 -4.73
C LEU A 269 17.95 0.98 -4.46
N PRO A 270 17.63 1.85 -5.43
CA PRO A 270 17.56 3.30 -5.22
C PRO A 270 16.65 3.69 -4.06
N ASN A 271 16.91 4.83 -3.42
CA ASN A 271 16.08 5.33 -2.33
C ASN A 271 14.77 5.96 -2.85
N LEU A 272 13.88 5.13 -3.40
CA LEU A 272 12.53 5.50 -3.81
C LEU A 272 11.52 4.99 -2.78
N SER A 273 10.47 5.76 -2.55
CA SER A 273 9.46 5.47 -1.52
C SER A 273 8.72 4.15 -1.75
N ASP A 274 8.69 3.62 -2.96
CA ASP A 274 8.01 2.38 -3.32
C ASP A 274 8.94 1.15 -3.42
N TYR A 275 10.24 1.31 -3.17
CA TYR A 275 11.22 0.21 -3.07
C TYR A 275 11.38 -0.29 -1.63
N GLN A 276 10.25 -0.73 -1.08
CA GLN A 276 10.13 -1.26 0.28
C GLN A 276 9.79 -2.75 0.25
N TYR A 277 9.97 -3.48 1.35
CA TYR A 277 9.69 -4.93 1.41
C TYR A 277 8.25 -5.28 0.99
N ALA A 278 7.27 -4.43 1.28
CA ALA A 278 5.89 -4.61 0.86
C ALA A 278 5.70 -4.70 -0.68
N MET A 279 6.65 -4.20 -1.47
CA MET A 279 6.69 -4.40 -2.92
C MET A 279 6.83 -5.88 -3.29
N LEU A 280 7.64 -6.63 -2.53
CA LEU A 280 7.95 -8.04 -2.81
C LEU A 280 6.74 -8.95 -2.65
N TYR A 281 5.78 -8.56 -1.81
CA TYR A 281 4.56 -9.32 -1.58
C TYR A 281 3.72 -9.49 -2.85
N ARG A 282 3.96 -8.64 -3.87
CA ARG A 282 3.30 -8.71 -5.18
C ARG A 282 3.84 -9.85 -6.06
N ALA A 283 4.94 -10.50 -5.66
CA ALA A 283 5.44 -11.67 -6.36
C ALA A 283 4.57 -12.91 -6.13
N THR A 284 3.78 -12.95 -5.05
CA THR A 284 2.96 -14.12 -4.71
C THR A 284 1.63 -14.13 -5.48
N PRO A 285 1.19 -15.26 -6.03
CA PRO A 285 -0.10 -15.36 -6.71
C PRO A 285 -1.26 -15.19 -5.70
N PRO A 286 -2.45 -14.73 -6.14
CA PRO A 286 -2.81 -14.29 -7.49
C PRO A 286 -2.62 -12.76 -7.67
N THR A 287 -1.52 -12.19 -7.18
CA THR A 287 -1.31 -10.73 -7.23
C THR A 287 -0.57 -10.26 -8.49
N TRP A 288 -0.87 -9.02 -8.89
CA TRP A 288 -0.28 -8.35 -10.05
C TRP A 288 0.99 -7.61 -9.65
N LEU A 289 2.07 -7.74 -10.42
CA LEU A 289 3.22 -6.84 -10.27
C LEU A 289 2.79 -5.41 -10.57
N ASN A 290 3.30 -4.47 -9.77
CA ASN A 290 3.11 -3.04 -10.00
C ASN A 290 4.34 -2.42 -10.69
N ASP A 291 4.25 -1.14 -11.00
CA ASP A 291 5.33 -0.36 -11.60
C ASP A 291 6.63 -0.46 -10.78
N ALA A 292 6.54 -0.49 -9.45
CA ALA A 292 7.71 -0.59 -8.59
C ALA A 292 8.48 -1.90 -8.82
N CYS A 293 7.80 -3.04 -8.87
CA CYS A 293 8.43 -4.33 -9.17
C CYS A 293 9.15 -4.33 -10.53
N ILE A 294 8.45 -3.89 -11.59
CA ILE A 294 9.00 -3.92 -12.95
C ILE A 294 10.17 -2.94 -13.07
N ARG A 295 10.05 -1.74 -12.49
CA ARG A 295 11.12 -0.74 -12.49
C ARG A 295 12.34 -1.21 -11.70
N ALA A 296 12.14 -1.83 -10.54
CA ALA A 296 13.22 -2.40 -9.74
C ALA A 296 13.97 -3.50 -10.52
N LEU A 297 13.25 -4.38 -11.22
CA LEU A 297 13.85 -5.39 -12.10
C LEU A 297 14.66 -4.74 -13.24
N CYS A 298 14.07 -3.79 -13.97
CA CYS A 298 14.74 -3.09 -15.05
C CYS A 298 15.98 -2.34 -14.56
N TRP A 299 15.91 -1.74 -13.37
CA TRP A 299 17.03 -1.06 -12.75
C TRP A 299 18.16 -2.04 -12.41
N ARG A 300 17.85 -3.16 -11.73
CA ARG A 300 18.84 -4.20 -11.39
C ARG A 300 19.51 -4.76 -12.65
N LEU A 301 18.73 -5.13 -13.68
CA LEU A 301 19.29 -5.59 -14.95
C LEU A 301 20.23 -4.55 -15.60
N SER A 302 19.91 -3.26 -15.50
CA SER A 302 20.77 -2.20 -16.03
C SER A 302 22.03 -1.96 -15.20
N GLN A 303 22.06 -2.35 -13.92
CA GLN A 303 23.26 -2.30 -13.08
C GLN A 303 24.14 -3.55 -13.28
N ASP A 304 23.51 -4.72 -13.34
CA ASP A 304 24.20 -6.01 -13.42
C ASP A 304 24.75 -6.27 -14.84
N TYR A 305 24.09 -5.72 -15.87
CA TYR A 305 24.44 -5.89 -17.28
C TYR A 305 24.59 -4.54 -17.97
N LEU A 306 25.83 -4.07 -18.12
CA LEU A 306 26.16 -2.74 -18.65
C LEU A 306 25.74 -2.53 -20.12
N ASN A 307 25.48 -3.60 -20.87
CA ASN A 307 24.93 -3.55 -22.22
C ASN A 307 23.39 -3.38 -22.25
N CYS A 308 22.75 -3.23 -21.10
CA CYS A 308 21.31 -3.06 -20.97
C CYS A 308 20.92 -1.64 -20.52
N ARG A 309 19.79 -1.14 -21.02
CA ARG A 309 19.17 0.13 -20.59
C ARG A 309 17.67 0.00 -20.39
N PHE A 310 17.15 0.74 -19.42
CA PHE A 310 15.72 0.93 -19.20
C PHE A 310 15.29 2.30 -19.72
N ALA A 311 14.42 2.35 -20.73
CA ALA A 311 14.00 3.61 -21.38
C ALA A 311 12.83 4.33 -20.70
N GLY A 312 12.31 3.78 -19.59
CA GLY A 312 11.11 4.28 -18.93
C GLY A 312 9.86 3.46 -19.26
N PHE A 313 8.77 3.75 -18.55
CA PHE A 313 7.46 3.18 -18.82
C PHE A 313 6.79 3.91 -19.97
N GLN A 314 6.14 3.15 -20.85
CA GLN A 314 5.25 3.69 -21.85
C GLN A 314 3.80 3.43 -21.45
N SER A 315 3.02 4.50 -21.25
CA SER A 315 1.58 4.36 -21.08
C SER A 315 0.94 3.91 -22.40
N ALA A 316 0.11 2.87 -22.37
CA ALA A 316 -0.51 2.31 -23.56
C ALA A 316 -2.03 2.17 -23.40
N VAL A 317 -2.76 2.23 -24.51
CA VAL A 317 -4.22 2.11 -24.55
C VAL A 317 -4.60 0.97 -25.48
N PRO A 318 -5.57 0.10 -25.13
CA PRO A 318 -5.99 -0.99 -26.01
C PRO A 318 -6.54 -0.45 -27.34
N LYS A 319 -6.16 -1.06 -28.48
CA LYS A 319 -6.58 -0.62 -29.82
C LYS A 319 -7.41 -1.69 -30.53
N SER A 320 -8.69 -1.42 -30.78
CA SER A 320 -9.63 -2.36 -31.42
C SER A 320 -9.32 -2.65 -32.90
N LYS A 321 -8.67 -1.72 -33.61
CA LYS A 321 -8.22 -1.87 -34.99
C LYS A 321 -6.83 -1.26 -35.16
N ARG A 322 -6.08 -1.78 -36.13
CA ARG A 322 -4.82 -1.18 -36.62
C ARG A 322 -5.13 0.01 -37.52
N THR A 323 -5.79 1.04 -36.99
CA THR A 323 -6.05 2.29 -37.72
C THR A 323 -4.82 3.18 -37.58
N ARG A 324 -4.06 3.36 -38.67
CA ARG A 324 -3.01 4.37 -38.77
C ARG A 324 -3.69 5.74 -38.80
N ASN A 325 -3.76 6.40 -37.64
CA ASN A 325 -3.91 7.84 -37.62
C ASN A 325 -2.49 8.43 -37.64
N THR A 326 -2.15 9.18 -38.69
CA THR A 326 -0.78 9.70 -38.90
C THR A 326 -0.34 10.71 -37.85
N ASP A 327 -1.28 11.28 -37.12
CA ASP A 327 -1.02 12.25 -36.04
C ASP A 327 -0.88 11.57 -34.67
N ASP A 328 -1.18 10.28 -34.56
CA ASP A 328 -1.05 9.56 -33.29
C ASP A 328 0.44 9.33 -32.98
N GLN A 329 0.88 9.81 -31.82
CA GLN A 329 2.22 9.60 -31.29
C GLN A 329 2.10 8.59 -30.15
N PRO A 330 2.05 7.28 -30.44
CA PRO A 330 1.81 6.23 -29.44
C PRO A 330 3.00 6.07 -28.46
N VAL A 331 4.11 6.74 -28.72
CA VAL A 331 5.31 6.72 -27.87
C VAL A 331 5.51 8.10 -27.26
N GLU A 332 5.61 8.15 -25.94
CA GLU A 332 5.91 9.38 -25.21
C GLU A 332 7.28 9.93 -25.63
N ALA A 333 7.38 11.25 -25.76
CA ALA A 333 8.60 11.90 -26.25
C ALA A 333 9.83 11.60 -25.38
N SER A 334 9.64 11.47 -24.06
CA SER A 334 10.68 11.10 -23.09
C SER A 334 11.20 9.67 -23.32
N VAL A 335 10.30 8.71 -23.51
CA VAL A 335 10.64 7.30 -23.79
C VAL A 335 11.33 7.20 -25.15
N ARG A 336 10.78 7.84 -26.18
CA ARG A 336 11.39 7.88 -27.52
C ARG A 336 12.79 8.50 -27.48
N GLY A 337 12.95 9.64 -26.80
CA GLY A 337 14.26 10.29 -26.64
C GLY A 337 15.27 9.38 -25.96
N SER A 338 14.87 8.69 -24.90
CA SER A 338 15.71 7.72 -24.18
C SER A 338 16.10 6.54 -25.07
N VAL A 339 15.15 5.95 -25.81
CA VAL A 339 15.43 4.86 -26.76
C VAL A 339 16.47 5.31 -27.80
N LEU A 340 16.25 6.45 -28.45
CA LEU A 340 17.16 6.95 -29.50
C LEU A 340 18.54 7.31 -28.95
N GLN A 341 18.62 7.79 -27.71
CA GLN A 341 19.90 7.99 -27.05
C GLN A 341 20.60 6.64 -26.82
N PHE A 342 19.91 5.68 -26.18
CA PHE A 342 20.51 4.42 -25.74
C PHE A 342 20.95 3.49 -26.87
N VAL A 343 20.23 3.45 -28.01
CA VAL A 343 20.67 2.64 -29.16
C VAL A 343 21.95 3.15 -29.81
N ASN A 344 22.32 4.42 -29.57
CA ASN A 344 23.54 5.04 -30.06
C ASN A 344 24.67 5.02 -29.01
N GLU A 345 24.38 4.59 -27.78
CA GLU A 345 25.41 4.42 -26.77
C GLU A 345 26.32 3.23 -27.13
N PRO A 346 27.65 3.37 -27.02
CA PRO A 346 28.57 2.26 -27.20
C PRO A 346 28.21 1.10 -26.27
N ASP A 347 28.39 -0.12 -26.76
CA ASP A 347 28.22 -1.39 -26.03
C ASP A 347 26.79 -1.72 -25.57
N VAL A 348 25.81 -0.81 -25.71
CA VAL A 348 24.41 -1.13 -25.48
C VAL A 348 23.91 -2.11 -26.54
N ASP A 349 23.29 -3.19 -26.07
CA ASP A 349 22.71 -4.23 -26.91
C ASP A 349 21.21 -4.44 -26.65
N THR A 350 20.72 -4.17 -25.43
CA THR A 350 19.31 -4.37 -25.08
C THR A 350 18.71 -3.12 -24.45
N VAL A 351 17.64 -2.58 -25.04
CA VAL A 351 16.82 -1.51 -24.45
C VAL A 351 15.44 -2.05 -24.09
N MET A 352 15.04 -1.90 -22.82
CA MET A 352 13.77 -2.39 -22.27
C MET A 352 12.73 -1.27 -22.17
N VAL A 353 11.53 -1.54 -22.69
CA VAL A 353 10.38 -0.62 -22.65
C VAL A 353 9.12 -1.36 -22.19
N PRO A 354 8.80 -1.35 -20.88
CA PRO A 354 7.56 -1.93 -20.39
C PRO A 354 6.36 -1.04 -20.79
N LEU A 355 5.28 -1.67 -21.22
CA LEU A 355 4.03 -1.00 -21.59
C LEU A 355 2.98 -1.21 -20.51
N ASN A 356 2.47 -0.13 -19.93
CA ASN A 356 1.45 -0.18 -18.88
C ASN A 356 0.07 0.22 -19.45
N PHE A 357 -0.91 -0.68 -19.38
CA PHE A 357 -2.29 -0.41 -19.78
C PHE A 357 -3.14 0.00 -18.59
N PHE A 358 -2.88 1.19 -18.04
CA PHE A 358 -3.59 1.77 -16.89
C PHE A 358 -3.66 0.85 -15.67
N ASN A 359 -2.56 0.13 -15.39
CA ASN A 359 -2.43 -0.85 -14.33
C ASN A 359 -3.36 -2.07 -14.46
N PHE A 360 -3.92 -2.32 -15.64
CA PHE A 360 -4.74 -3.52 -15.92
C PHE A 360 -4.00 -4.65 -16.61
N HIS A 361 -2.95 -4.31 -17.35
CA HIS A 361 -2.20 -5.27 -18.11
C HIS A 361 -0.78 -4.77 -18.40
N TRP A 362 0.14 -5.71 -18.54
CA TRP A 362 1.54 -5.45 -18.88
C TRP A 362 1.90 -6.11 -20.20
N CYS A 363 2.46 -5.31 -21.11
CA CYS A 363 3.17 -5.79 -22.30
C CYS A 363 4.60 -5.23 -22.27
N CYS A 364 5.40 -5.56 -23.28
CA CYS A 364 6.69 -4.90 -23.44
C CYS A 364 7.12 -4.77 -24.89
N VAL A 365 8.05 -3.84 -25.09
CA VAL A 365 8.90 -3.74 -26.27
C VAL A 365 10.36 -3.89 -25.82
N VAL A 366 11.14 -4.63 -26.60
CA VAL A 366 12.58 -4.82 -26.38
C VAL A 366 13.32 -4.53 -27.67
N ILE A 367 14.28 -3.61 -27.62
CA ILE A 367 15.14 -3.29 -28.77
C ILE A 367 16.46 -4.04 -28.59
N LYS A 368 16.81 -4.87 -29.57
CA LYS A 368 18.12 -5.51 -29.71
C LYS A 368 18.94 -4.74 -30.72
N VAL A 369 19.94 -4.00 -30.25
CA VAL A 369 20.71 -3.03 -31.04
C VAL A 369 21.58 -3.73 -32.07
N LYS A 370 22.36 -4.73 -31.67
CA LYS A 370 23.29 -5.43 -32.58
C LYS A 370 22.55 -6.23 -33.66
N GLU A 371 21.43 -6.83 -33.30
CA GLU A 371 20.59 -7.60 -34.23
C GLU A 371 19.69 -6.71 -35.10
N LYS A 372 19.60 -5.40 -34.79
CA LYS A 372 18.65 -4.45 -35.39
C LYS A 372 17.21 -4.96 -35.35
N ARG A 373 16.74 -5.33 -34.15
CA ARG A 373 15.38 -5.89 -33.96
C ARG A 373 14.61 -5.16 -32.87
N ILE A 374 13.32 -4.97 -33.09
CA ILE A 374 12.35 -4.45 -32.14
C ILE A 374 11.34 -5.56 -31.87
N TYR A 375 11.45 -6.22 -30.72
CA TYR A 375 10.50 -7.21 -30.27
C TYR A 375 9.34 -6.53 -29.57
N PHE A 376 8.11 -6.97 -29.84
CA PHE A 376 6.94 -6.62 -29.04
C PHE A 376 6.27 -7.89 -28.52
N TYR A 377 5.78 -7.82 -27.28
CA TYR A 377 5.29 -8.98 -26.56
C TYR A 377 4.07 -8.63 -25.71
N ASP A 378 3.00 -9.38 -25.91
CA ASP A 378 1.83 -9.43 -25.04
C ASP A 378 1.71 -10.85 -24.47
N PRO A 379 1.85 -11.04 -23.13
CA PRO A 379 1.65 -12.33 -22.50
C PRO A 379 0.28 -12.97 -22.78
N LEU A 380 -0.77 -12.16 -22.98
CA LEU A 380 -2.12 -12.65 -23.29
C LEU A 380 -2.36 -12.92 -24.77
N ASN A 381 -1.48 -12.41 -25.64
CA ASN A 381 -1.64 -12.38 -27.09
C ASN A 381 -3.06 -11.96 -27.52
N GLN A 382 -3.59 -10.93 -26.86
CA GLN A 382 -4.93 -10.41 -27.09
C GLN A 382 -4.86 -9.25 -28.07
N GLY A 383 -5.69 -9.33 -29.13
CA GLY A 383 -5.69 -8.39 -30.25
C GLY A 383 -5.57 -6.90 -29.85
N PRO A 384 -6.38 -6.39 -28.90
CA PRO A 384 -6.30 -4.98 -28.51
C PRO A 384 -4.95 -4.53 -27.92
N TYR A 385 -4.31 -5.37 -27.11
CA TYR A 385 -3.02 -5.06 -26.48
C TYR A 385 -1.87 -5.28 -27.46
N MET A 386 -1.92 -6.38 -28.23
CA MET A 386 -0.99 -6.64 -29.33
C MET A 386 -0.98 -5.52 -30.37
N ASN A 387 -2.15 -5.00 -30.74
CA ASN A 387 -2.27 -3.86 -31.66
C ASN A 387 -1.59 -2.61 -31.12
N ALA A 388 -1.67 -2.35 -29.81
CA ALA A 388 -0.99 -1.23 -29.19
C ALA A 388 0.53 -1.45 -29.12
N ALA A 389 0.96 -2.65 -28.75
CA ALA A 389 2.39 -3.00 -28.66
C ALA A 389 3.09 -2.94 -30.03
N VAL A 390 2.46 -3.47 -31.09
CA VAL A 390 3.01 -3.37 -32.45
C VAL A 390 3.02 -1.94 -32.97
N ASP A 391 2.07 -1.10 -32.55
CA ASP A 391 2.01 0.30 -32.94
C ASP A 391 3.15 1.11 -32.29
N VAL A 392 3.42 0.89 -31.00
CA VAL A 392 4.62 1.43 -30.32
C VAL A 392 5.89 1.00 -31.03
N ALA A 393 6.06 -0.29 -31.31
CA ALA A 393 7.23 -0.82 -32.01
C ALA A 393 7.39 -0.26 -33.44
N THR A 394 6.28 -0.14 -34.18
CA THR A 394 6.27 0.43 -35.53
C THR A 394 6.59 1.93 -35.51
N ASN A 395 6.10 2.67 -34.51
CA ASN A 395 6.39 4.08 -34.35
C ASN A 395 7.88 4.32 -34.07
N LEU A 396 8.51 3.50 -33.22
CA LEU A 396 9.95 3.55 -32.99
C LEU A 396 10.76 3.28 -34.27
N LYS A 397 10.35 2.27 -35.07
CA LYS A 397 10.97 1.99 -36.38
C LYS A 397 10.96 3.22 -37.29
N ILE A 398 9.79 3.85 -37.50
CA ILE A 398 9.70 4.99 -38.42
C ILE A 398 10.31 6.28 -37.84
N SER A 399 10.47 6.37 -36.51
CA SER A 399 10.95 7.56 -35.80
C SER A 399 12.43 7.53 -35.40
N GLY A 400 13.26 6.73 -36.08
CA GLY A 400 14.72 6.74 -35.89
C GLY A 400 15.40 5.37 -35.90
N LEU A 401 14.64 4.27 -36.00
CA LEU A 401 15.17 2.90 -36.10
C LEU A 401 14.77 2.26 -37.44
N GLN A 402 14.90 2.99 -38.56
CA GLN A 402 14.30 2.60 -39.84
C GLN A 402 14.84 1.28 -40.40
N ASP A 403 16.09 0.96 -40.08
CA ASP A 403 16.80 -0.25 -40.48
C ASP A 403 16.57 -1.45 -39.54
N TYR A 404 15.71 -1.30 -38.51
CA TYR A 404 15.38 -2.37 -37.57
C TYR A 404 14.16 -3.17 -38.02
N ASP A 405 14.14 -4.47 -37.76
CA ASP A 405 12.97 -5.33 -37.99
C ASP A 405 12.04 -5.38 -36.78
N VAL A 406 10.73 -5.26 -37.02
CA VAL A 406 9.70 -5.37 -35.96
C VAL A 406 9.22 -6.81 -35.90
N ILE A 407 9.44 -7.48 -34.77
CA ILE A 407 9.23 -8.93 -34.61
C ILE A 407 8.21 -9.20 -33.50
N PRO A 408 7.12 -9.94 -33.78
CA PRO A 408 6.23 -10.41 -32.74
C PRO A 408 6.93 -11.47 -31.89
N GLN A 409 6.86 -11.34 -30.57
CA GLN A 409 7.12 -12.43 -29.67
C GLN A 409 5.77 -13.00 -29.20
N ASN A 410 5.50 -14.26 -29.55
CA ASN A 410 4.22 -14.91 -29.27
C ASN A 410 4.32 -15.95 -28.15
N ASN A 411 5.51 -16.18 -27.61
CA ASN A 411 5.76 -17.14 -26.55
C ASN A 411 6.72 -16.56 -25.49
N PRO A 412 6.58 -16.98 -24.24
CA PRO A 412 5.53 -17.87 -23.72
C PRO A 412 4.17 -17.14 -23.56
N LEU A 413 3.05 -17.87 -23.52
CA LEU A 413 1.72 -17.29 -23.28
C LEU A 413 1.31 -17.48 -21.82
N GLN A 414 0.71 -16.45 -21.23
CA GLN A 414 0.10 -16.58 -19.92
C GLN A 414 -1.23 -17.33 -20.03
N PHE A 415 -1.54 -18.09 -18.98
CA PHE A 415 -2.77 -18.86 -18.86
C PHE A 415 -3.67 -18.36 -17.72
N ASP A 416 -3.14 -17.52 -16.81
CA ASP A 416 -3.88 -16.92 -15.70
C ASP A 416 -4.24 -15.44 -15.97
N GLY A 417 -4.99 -14.84 -15.04
CA GLY A 417 -5.43 -13.45 -15.11
C GLY A 417 -4.55 -12.46 -14.34
N TYR A 418 -3.34 -12.84 -13.91
CA TYR A 418 -2.58 -12.03 -12.95
C TYR A 418 -1.04 -12.06 -13.12
N SER A 419 -0.53 -12.81 -14.08
CA SER A 419 0.92 -13.01 -14.26
C SER A 419 1.55 -12.16 -15.37
N CYS A 420 0.82 -11.29 -16.06
CA CYS A 420 1.36 -10.50 -17.19
C CYS A 420 2.67 -9.78 -16.86
N GLY A 421 2.77 -9.16 -15.68
CA GLY A 421 4.01 -8.53 -15.22
C GLY A 421 5.16 -9.52 -14.99
N VAL A 422 4.88 -10.73 -14.50
CA VAL A 422 5.88 -11.80 -14.32
C VAL A 422 6.41 -12.23 -15.67
N TYR A 423 5.54 -12.48 -16.65
CA TYR A 423 5.93 -12.82 -18.02
C TYR A 423 6.78 -11.72 -18.67
N VAL A 424 6.39 -10.44 -18.52
CA VAL A 424 7.19 -9.30 -19.01
C VAL A 424 8.58 -9.26 -18.35
N CYS A 425 8.66 -9.46 -17.02
CA CYS A 425 9.94 -9.51 -16.31
C CYS A 425 10.85 -10.62 -16.83
N TRP A 426 10.31 -11.81 -17.09
CA TRP A 426 11.08 -12.93 -17.62
C TRP A 426 11.50 -12.74 -19.07
N VAL A 427 10.70 -12.05 -19.91
CA VAL A 427 11.14 -11.63 -21.25
C VAL A 427 12.32 -10.68 -21.16
N PHE A 428 12.31 -9.71 -20.24
CA PHE A 428 13.46 -8.83 -20.03
C PHE A 428 14.70 -9.59 -19.57
N ILE A 429 14.58 -10.43 -18.54
CA ILE A 429 15.69 -11.27 -18.06
C ILE A 429 16.27 -12.08 -19.23
N HIS A 430 15.45 -12.77 -20.01
CA HIS A 430 15.91 -13.61 -21.12
C HIS A 430 16.55 -12.81 -22.27
N LYS A 431 16.14 -11.56 -22.51
CA LYS A 431 16.73 -10.71 -23.57
C LYS A 431 18.03 -10.03 -23.14
N VAL A 432 18.26 -9.92 -21.84
CA VAL A 432 19.44 -9.30 -21.24
C VAL A 432 20.51 -10.33 -20.90
N VAL A 433 20.09 -11.41 -20.24
CA VAL A 433 20.99 -12.45 -19.72
C VAL A 433 21.14 -13.55 -20.77
N PRO A 434 22.37 -13.81 -21.26
CA PRO A 434 22.61 -14.95 -22.14
C PRO A 434 22.30 -16.26 -21.41
N GLY A 435 21.51 -17.14 -22.02
CA GLY A 435 21.18 -18.42 -21.40
C GLY A 435 20.15 -19.22 -22.19
N SER A 436 19.94 -20.46 -21.76
CA SER A 436 18.91 -21.33 -22.30
C SER A 436 17.51 -20.78 -22.02
N PRO A 437 16.54 -21.05 -22.91
CA PRO A 437 15.14 -20.72 -22.66
C PRO A 437 14.66 -21.29 -21.32
N VAL A 438 13.94 -20.45 -20.59
CA VAL A 438 13.44 -20.78 -19.27
C VAL A 438 12.00 -21.28 -19.38
N ASP A 439 11.67 -22.37 -18.68
CA ASP A 439 10.30 -22.89 -18.67
C ASP A 439 9.34 -21.92 -17.93
N MET A 440 8.36 -21.42 -18.68
CA MET A 440 7.30 -20.50 -18.25
C MET A 440 5.91 -21.15 -18.35
N SER A 441 5.85 -22.49 -18.34
CA SER A 441 4.62 -23.26 -18.22
C SER A 441 3.95 -23.05 -16.86
N ASP A 442 2.69 -23.45 -16.76
CA ASP A 442 1.91 -23.40 -15.51
C ASP A 442 2.60 -24.11 -14.34
N LYS A 443 3.18 -25.27 -14.62
CA LYS A 443 3.91 -26.07 -13.63
C LYS A 443 5.13 -25.34 -13.06
N SER A 444 5.77 -24.49 -13.86
CA SER A 444 6.99 -23.78 -13.48
C SER A 444 6.71 -22.38 -12.95
N LEU A 445 5.51 -21.82 -13.13
CA LEU A 445 5.24 -20.42 -12.80
C LEU A 445 5.44 -20.09 -11.31
N THR A 446 5.13 -21.02 -10.41
CA THR A 446 5.42 -20.89 -8.98
C THR A 446 6.92 -20.66 -8.73
N ARG A 447 7.78 -21.48 -9.34
CA ARG A 447 9.24 -21.31 -9.28
C ARG A 447 9.68 -19.97 -9.85
N ARG A 448 9.12 -19.57 -11.00
CA ARG A 448 9.44 -18.30 -11.67
C ARG A 448 9.06 -17.07 -10.85
N ARG A 449 7.99 -17.17 -10.07
CA ARG A 449 7.60 -16.13 -9.10
C ARG A 449 8.55 -16.09 -7.91
N PHE A 450 8.98 -17.24 -7.39
CA PHE A 450 9.98 -17.29 -6.32
C PHE A 450 11.31 -16.68 -6.78
N GLU A 451 11.83 -17.10 -7.93
CA GLU A 451 13.10 -16.60 -8.47
C GLU A 451 13.04 -15.08 -8.74
N LEU A 452 11.88 -14.57 -9.20
CA LEU A 452 11.67 -13.14 -9.35
C LEU A 452 11.66 -12.42 -8.00
N PHE A 453 10.95 -12.96 -6.99
CA PHE A 453 11.01 -12.46 -5.61
C PHE A 453 12.45 -12.38 -5.11
N PHE A 454 13.19 -13.47 -5.28
CA PHE A 454 14.57 -13.62 -4.86
C PHE A 454 15.47 -12.58 -5.53
N TYR A 455 15.33 -12.38 -6.84
CA TYR A 455 16.12 -11.40 -7.59
C TYR A 455 15.77 -9.97 -7.18
N LEU A 456 14.50 -9.65 -6.99
CA LEU A 456 14.08 -8.31 -6.54
C LEU A 456 14.65 -7.96 -5.16
N LEU A 457 14.71 -8.93 -4.25
CA LEU A 457 15.27 -8.75 -2.91
C LEU A 457 16.81 -8.69 -2.94
N THR A 458 17.46 -9.67 -3.56
CA THR A 458 18.91 -9.90 -3.41
C THR A 458 19.76 -9.29 -4.51
N GLY A 459 19.19 -9.01 -5.69
CA GLY A 459 19.96 -8.68 -6.89
C GLY A 459 20.68 -9.86 -7.53
N ARG A 460 20.43 -11.10 -7.08
CA ARG A 460 21.02 -12.31 -7.66
C ARG A 460 19.98 -13.11 -8.42
N LEU A 461 20.27 -13.47 -9.66
CA LEU A 461 19.48 -14.48 -10.38
C LEU A 461 19.94 -15.86 -9.93
N LEU A 462 18.98 -16.72 -9.58
CA LEU A 462 19.28 -18.11 -9.28
C LEU A 462 19.67 -18.85 -10.58
N PRO A 463 20.59 -19.84 -10.52
CA PRO A 463 20.96 -20.61 -11.70
C PRO A 463 19.73 -21.29 -12.32
N CYS A 464 19.55 -21.11 -13.63
CA CYS A 464 18.60 -21.93 -14.37
C CYS A 464 19.17 -23.35 -14.49
N GLU A 465 18.44 -24.35 -13.99
CA GLU A 465 18.83 -25.74 -14.21
C GLU A 465 18.88 -26.03 -15.72
N GLY A 466 20.03 -26.52 -16.19
CA GLY A 466 20.28 -26.82 -17.60
C GLY A 466 21.67 -26.45 -18.13
N ALA A 467 22.47 -25.68 -17.38
CA ALA A 467 23.89 -25.53 -17.67
C ALA A 467 24.66 -26.68 -16.99
N PRO A 468 25.27 -27.63 -17.72
CA PRO A 468 26.27 -28.48 -17.11
C PRO A 468 27.37 -27.57 -16.56
N ALA A 469 27.87 -27.89 -15.36
CA ALA A 469 29.10 -27.31 -14.88
C ALA A 469 30.15 -27.47 -15.99
N ALA A 470 30.72 -26.37 -16.45
CA ALA A 470 31.87 -26.41 -17.33
C ALA A 470 33.03 -27.00 -16.52
N ASP A 471 33.12 -28.33 -16.48
CA ASP A 471 34.34 -29.02 -16.08
C ASP A 471 35.38 -28.67 -17.13
N SER A 472 36.29 -27.78 -16.74
CA SER A 472 37.51 -27.50 -17.44
C SER A 472 38.43 -28.71 -17.36
N THR A 473 38.27 -29.66 -18.26
CA THR A 473 39.33 -30.61 -18.62
C THR A 473 39.26 -30.88 -20.12
N HIS A 474 40.25 -30.32 -20.82
CA HIS A 474 40.58 -30.62 -22.21
C HIS A 474 41.01 -32.08 -22.41
N ALA A 475 40.51 -32.70 -23.48
CA ALA A 475 41.11 -33.73 -24.36
C ALA A 475 40.02 -34.77 -24.73
N GLY A 476 39.79 -35.15 -25.98
CA GLY A 476 40.34 -34.74 -27.27
C GLY A 476 39.34 -35.10 -28.38
N ASP A 477 39.72 -34.71 -29.59
CA ASP A 477 38.97 -34.87 -30.83
C ASP A 477 38.47 -36.29 -31.08
N GLU A 478 37.22 -36.43 -31.55
CA GLU A 478 36.91 -37.29 -32.68
C GLU A 478 35.61 -36.83 -33.36
N GLU A 479 35.72 -36.66 -34.67
CA GLU A 479 34.75 -36.13 -35.61
C GLU A 479 33.86 -37.30 -36.08
N GLU A 480 32.55 -37.27 -35.77
CA GLU A 480 31.61 -38.22 -36.38
C GLU A 480 30.39 -37.48 -36.95
N ASN A 481 30.24 -37.61 -38.27
CA ASN A 481 29.15 -37.06 -39.09
C ASN A 481 27.78 -37.70 -38.75
N PRO A 482 26.66 -37.01 -39.04
CA PRO A 482 25.32 -37.45 -38.63
C PRO A 482 24.78 -38.56 -39.55
N PRO A 483 23.97 -39.51 -39.04
CA PRO A 483 23.23 -40.42 -39.90
C PRO A 483 21.94 -39.74 -40.42
N ALA A 484 21.67 -40.02 -41.69
CA ALA A 484 20.62 -39.45 -42.51
C ALA A 484 19.20 -39.91 -42.13
N LEU A 485 18.25 -39.08 -42.58
CA LEU A 485 16.80 -39.28 -42.61
C LEU A 485 16.39 -40.62 -43.24
N SER A 486 15.51 -41.36 -42.57
CA SER A 486 14.64 -42.37 -43.19
C SER A 486 13.18 -41.95 -43.07
N SER A 487 12.50 -41.95 -44.21
CA SER A 487 11.08 -41.69 -44.41
C SER A 487 10.21 -42.86 -43.93
N ASP A 488 8.93 -42.54 -43.79
CA ASP A 488 7.76 -43.43 -43.76
C ASP A 488 7.50 -44.22 -42.47
N GLU A 489 6.52 -43.76 -41.68
CA GLU A 489 5.38 -44.61 -41.34
C GLU A 489 4.16 -43.79 -40.91
N GLU A 490 2.99 -44.38 -41.16
CA GLU A 490 1.69 -43.76 -41.38
C GLU A 490 0.98 -43.22 -40.13
N VAL A 491 0.18 -42.18 -40.38
CA VAL A 491 -0.82 -41.64 -39.47
C VAL A 491 -2.07 -42.54 -39.46
N PRO A 492 -2.62 -42.93 -38.29
CA PRO A 492 -4.01 -43.33 -38.20
C PRO A 492 -4.89 -42.17 -37.73
N SER A 493 -5.93 -41.91 -38.52
CA SER A 493 -7.04 -41.01 -38.22
C SER A 493 -7.99 -41.62 -37.18
N THR A 494 -8.47 -40.85 -36.21
CA THR A 494 -9.75 -41.09 -35.50
C THR A 494 -10.14 -39.81 -34.73
N GLN A 495 -11.06 -39.02 -35.26
CA GLN A 495 -12.52 -39.05 -35.11
C GLN A 495 -13.02 -37.99 -34.11
N ILE A 496 -13.76 -37.05 -34.71
CA ILE A 496 -14.60 -36.03 -34.08
C ILE A 496 -15.84 -36.72 -33.51
N ALA A 497 -16.26 -36.34 -32.31
CA ALA A 497 -17.61 -36.59 -31.81
C ALA A 497 -18.20 -35.29 -31.22
N GLN A 498 -19.24 -34.83 -31.92
CA GLN A 498 -20.39 -33.96 -31.60
C GLN A 498 -20.31 -32.93 -30.48
#